data_AF-A0A7V8W8J9-F1
#
_entry.id   AF-A0A7V8W8J9-F1
#
_cell.length_a   1.000
_cell.length_b   1.000
_cell.length_c   1.000
_cell.angle_alpha   90.00
_cell.angle_beta   90.00
_cell.angle_gamma   90.00
#
_symmetry.space_group_name_H-M   'P 1'
#
loop_
_entity.id
_entity.type
_entity.pdbx_description
1 polymer ?
#
loop_
_entity_poly.entity_id
_entity_poly.type
_entity_poly.pdbx_seq_one_letter_code
_entity_poly.pdbx_strand_id
1 'polypeptide(L)'
;MTDGPGIAHHVVPRDRTMPLDLTRFNAALFDLDGVVTKTAAVHARAWQHLFNDYLRVDSTRTGRPFRPFDIEYDYRQYVDGKPRYEGVKSFLDSREIALPWGAPDDGPEEDTIYGLGNKKDGYFQIYLGETGVDVYPETVRFLRMVRDHGMKTAVVSSSNHCAQVL
;
A
#
# COMPACT_ATOMS: atom_id res chain seq x y z
N MET A 1 16.88 -48.06 19.02
CA MET A 1 18.05 -47.27 19.45
C MET A 1 18.89 -47.02 18.20
N THR A 2 18.58 -45.95 17.48
CA THR A 2 19.37 -45.42 16.36
C THR A 2 19.06 -43.93 16.30
N ASP A 3 19.91 -43.13 16.94
CA ASP A 3 19.87 -41.67 16.91
C ASP A 3 20.29 -41.19 15.51
N GLY A 4 19.38 -40.50 14.82
CA GLY A 4 19.67 -39.81 13.57
C GLY A 4 20.48 -38.53 13.82
N PRO A 5 21.30 -38.08 12.86
CA PRO A 5 22.16 -36.92 13.04
C PRO A 5 21.30 -35.65 13.16
N GLY A 6 21.38 -35.02 14.33
CA GLY A 6 20.72 -33.74 14.62
C GLY A 6 21.22 -32.67 13.67
N ILE A 7 20.30 -32.11 12.88
CA ILE A 7 20.50 -30.91 12.08
C ILE A 7 20.78 -29.77 13.06
N ALA A 8 22.05 -29.38 13.15
CA ALA A 8 22.45 -28.20 13.90
C ALA A 8 21.82 -26.98 13.22
N HIS A 9 20.74 -26.45 13.80
CA HIS A 9 20.23 -25.14 13.45
C HIS A 9 21.34 -24.14 13.76
N HIS A 10 22.02 -23.66 12.74
CA HIS A 10 22.91 -22.52 12.85
C HIS A 10 22.04 -21.30 13.18
N VAL A 11 21.84 -21.06 14.47
CA VAL A 11 21.21 -19.84 14.96
C VAL A 11 22.17 -18.70 14.62
N VAL A 12 21.91 -18.00 13.52
CA VAL A 12 22.58 -16.75 13.21
C VAL A 12 22.30 -15.80 14.37
N PRO A 13 23.30 -15.33 15.12
CA PRO A 13 23.08 -14.38 16.19
C PRO A 13 22.40 -13.14 15.63
N ARG A 14 21.18 -12.84 16.10
CA ARG A 14 20.46 -11.60 15.78
C ARG A 14 20.97 -10.43 16.62
N ASP A 15 22.29 -10.27 16.66
CA ASP A 15 22.91 -9.04 17.14
C ASP A 15 24.04 -8.67 16.20
N ARG A 16 23.65 -7.98 15.13
CA ARG A 16 24.54 -7.10 14.39
C ARG A 16 23.90 -5.73 14.42
N THR A 17 23.96 -5.09 15.59
CA THR A 17 23.95 -3.62 15.64
C THR A 17 25.25 -3.12 15.01
N MET A 18 25.36 -3.20 13.68
CA MET A 18 26.34 -2.39 12.98
C MET A 18 25.77 -0.98 12.94
N PRO A 19 26.38 -0.01 13.65
CA PRO A 19 25.88 1.36 13.61
C PRO A 19 25.89 1.85 12.16
N LEU A 20 24.75 2.38 11.73
CA LEU A 20 24.63 2.98 10.41
C LEU A 20 25.47 4.26 10.38
N ASP A 21 26.62 4.20 9.72
CA ASP A 21 27.47 5.37 9.50
C ASP A 21 26.82 6.28 8.43
N LEU A 22 26.08 7.28 8.90
CA LEU A 22 25.36 8.24 8.06
C LEU A 22 26.29 9.05 7.16
N THR A 23 27.58 9.19 7.50
CA THR A 23 28.55 9.97 6.70
C THR A 23 28.83 9.33 5.34
N ARG A 24 28.50 8.04 5.18
CA ARG A 24 28.67 7.28 3.93
C ARG A 24 27.54 7.47 2.94
N PHE A 25 26.47 8.18 3.31
CA PHE A 25 25.28 8.37 2.48
C PHE A 25 25.02 9.84 2.24
N ASN A 26 24.62 10.20 1.01
CA ASN A 26 24.32 11.59 0.66
C ASN A 26 22.84 11.96 0.86
N ALA A 27 21.95 10.96 0.84
CA ALA A 27 20.51 11.17 0.94
C ALA A 27 19.78 9.97 1.57
N ALA A 28 18.63 10.25 2.18
CA ALA A 28 17.67 9.26 2.65
C ALA A 28 16.30 9.53 1.99
N LEU A 29 15.73 8.51 1.36
CA LEU A 29 14.42 8.57 0.73
C LEU A 29 13.47 7.74 1.57
N PHE A 30 12.35 8.34 1.95
CA PHE A 30 11.34 7.74 2.82
C PHE A 30 10.08 7.48 2.00
N ASP A 31 9.52 6.28 2.10
CA ASP A 31 8.12 6.10 1.75
C ASP A 31 7.24 6.84 2.77
N LEU A 32 5.97 7.07 2.42
CA LEU A 32 5.00 7.74 3.27
C LEU A 32 4.15 6.72 4.03
N ASP A 33 3.36 5.95 3.30
CA ASP A 33 2.33 5.05 3.83
C ASP A 33 2.97 3.84 4.51
N GLY A 34 2.70 3.64 5.80
CA GLY A 34 3.30 2.55 6.58
C GLY A 34 4.75 2.79 7.03
N VAL A 35 5.36 3.90 6.62
CA VAL A 35 6.74 4.28 6.99
C VAL A 35 6.76 5.54 7.83
N VAL A 36 6.34 6.68 7.28
CA VAL A 36 6.25 7.95 8.00
C VAL A 36 4.88 8.10 8.65
N THR A 37 3.81 7.70 7.95
CA THR A 37 2.41 7.81 8.39
C THR A 37 1.73 6.46 8.46
N LYS A 38 0.70 6.32 9.30
CA LYS A 38 -0.10 5.09 9.45
C LYS A 38 -1.26 5.00 8.46
N THR A 39 -1.10 5.60 7.28
CA THR A 39 -2.15 5.73 6.26
C THR A 39 -2.33 4.49 5.38
N ALA A 40 -1.41 3.51 5.43
CA ALA A 40 -1.53 2.24 4.72
C ALA A 40 -2.85 1.50 5.05
N ALA A 41 -3.29 1.51 6.32
CA ALA A 41 -4.55 0.90 6.73
C ALA A 41 -5.78 1.63 6.14
N VAL A 42 -5.71 2.96 6.01
CA VAL A 42 -6.75 3.79 5.38
C VAL A 42 -6.85 3.47 3.90
N HIS A 43 -5.70 3.35 3.22
CA HIS A 43 -5.60 2.91 1.83
C HIS A 43 -6.21 1.52 1.63
N ALA A 44 -5.79 0.54 2.44
CA ALA A 44 -6.27 -0.83 2.34
C ALA A 44 -7.79 -0.94 2.54
N ARG A 45 -8.35 -0.19 3.50
CA ARG A 45 -9.81 -0.12 3.73
C ARG A 45 -10.56 0.48 2.54
N ALA A 46 -10.04 1.57 1.95
CA ALA A 46 -10.66 2.20 0.78
C ALA A 46 -10.67 1.26 -0.44
N TRP A 47 -9.58 0.51 -0.65
CA TRP A 47 -9.52 -0.50 -1.71
C TRP A 47 -10.48 -1.66 -1.47
N GLN A 48 -10.50 -2.20 -0.24
CA GLN A 48 -11.41 -3.29 0.10
C GLN A 48 -12.87 -2.89 -0.13
N HIS A 49 -13.26 -1.68 0.26
CA HIS A 49 -14.62 -1.19 0.03
C HIS A 49 -14.93 -1.14 -1.47
N LEU A 50 -14.08 -0.45 -2.26
CA LEU A 50 -14.25 -0.35 -3.72
C LEU A 50 -14.44 -1.74 -4.36
N PHE A 51 -13.49 -2.64 -4.13
CA PHE A 51 -13.48 -3.92 -4.83
C PHE A 51 -14.62 -4.82 -4.38
N ASN A 52 -14.97 -4.84 -3.08
CA ASN A 52 -16.10 -5.63 -2.63
C ASN A 52 -17.43 -5.14 -3.23
N ASP A 53 -17.62 -3.84 -3.37
CA ASP A 53 -18.81 -3.29 -4.01
C ASP A 53 -18.88 -3.70 -5.48
N TYR A 54 -17.79 -3.49 -6.22
CA TYR A 54 -17.70 -3.87 -7.61
C TYR A 54 -17.90 -5.38 -7.83
N LEU A 55 -17.24 -6.23 -7.03
CA LEU A 55 -17.32 -7.68 -7.16
C LEU A 55 -18.72 -8.25 -6.83
N ARG A 56 -19.51 -7.60 -5.96
CA ARG A 56 -20.91 -8.00 -5.71
C ARG A 56 -21.77 -7.76 -6.95
N VAL A 57 -21.59 -6.61 -7.60
CA VAL A 57 -22.30 -6.26 -8.83
C VAL A 57 -21.88 -7.20 -9.96
N ASP A 58 -20.58 -7.44 -10.14
CA ASP A 58 -20.07 -8.35 -11.18
C ASP A 58 -20.57 -9.79 -10.96
N SER A 59 -20.56 -10.28 -9.72
CA SER A 59 -21.11 -11.59 -9.36
C SER A 59 -22.58 -11.73 -9.73
N THR A 60 -23.38 -10.70 -9.45
CA THR A 60 -24.81 -10.67 -9.81
C THR A 60 -25.01 -10.65 -11.33
N ARG A 61 -24.21 -9.88 -12.06
CA ARG A 61 -24.30 -9.73 -13.52
C ARG A 61 -23.85 -10.96 -14.30
N THR A 62 -22.80 -11.64 -13.83
CA THR A 62 -22.15 -12.75 -14.54
C THR A 62 -22.54 -14.12 -14.01
N GLY A 63 -23.13 -14.20 -12.81
CA GLY A 63 -23.37 -15.46 -12.11
C GLY A 63 -22.11 -16.10 -11.52
N ARG A 64 -20.93 -15.46 -11.64
CA ARG A 64 -19.69 -15.96 -11.02
C ARG A 64 -19.77 -15.83 -9.50
N PRO A 65 -19.17 -16.74 -8.71
CA PRO A 65 -19.19 -16.64 -7.26
C PRO A 65 -18.53 -15.35 -6.75
N PHE A 66 -19.19 -14.64 -5.84
CA PHE A 66 -18.59 -13.53 -5.12
C PHE A 66 -17.42 -14.04 -4.26
N ARG A 67 -16.22 -13.50 -4.52
CA ARG A 67 -15.03 -13.73 -3.70
C ARG A 67 -14.55 -12.38 -3.18
N PRO A 68 -14.64 -12.08 -1.88
CA PRO A 68 -14.28 -10.76 -1.37
C PRO A 68 -12.80 -10.44 -1.61
N PHE A 69 -12.48 -9.15 -1.57
CA PHE A 69 -11.12 -8.64 -1.52
C PHE A 69 -10.50 -8.95 -0.15
N ASP A 70 -9.42 -9.72 -0.15
CA ASP A 70 -8.63 -10.01 1.04
C ASP A 70 -7.70 -8.83 1.35
N ILE A 71 -7.96 -8.15 2.45
CA ILE A 71 -7.21 -6.94 2.81
C ILE A 71 -5.73 -7.20 3.12
N GLU A 72 -5.36 -8.42 3.51
CA GLU A 72 -3.97 -8.77 3.83
C GLU A 72 -3.24 -9.31 2.61
N TYR A 73 -3.88 -10.23 1.87
CA TYR A 73 -3.29 -10.89 0.72
C TYR A 73 -3.42 -10.06 -0.56
N ASP A 74 -4.65 -9.71 -0.97
CA ASP A 74 -4.88 -9.05 -2.27
C ASP A 74 -4.28 -7.64 -2.29
N TYR A 75 -4.33 -6.93 -1.16
CA TYR A 75 -3.71 -5.61 -1.04
C TYR A 75 -2.20 -5.67 -1.32
N ARG A 76 -1.47 -6.51 -0.58
CA ARG A 76 -0.01 -6.62 -0.71
C ARG A 76 0.42 -7.13 -2.08
N GLN A 77 -0.34 -8.06 -2.67
CA GLN A 77 0.06 -8.68 -3.94
C GLN A 77 -0.26 -7.80 -5.16
N TYR A 78 -1.40 -7.12 -5.15
CA TYR A 78 -1.92 -6.51 -6.38
C TYR A 78 -1.98 -5.00 -6.34
N VAL A 79 -1.93 -4.37 -5.17
CA VAL A 79 -2.28 -2.96 -5.03
C VAL A 79 -1.18 -2.14 -4.35
N ASP A 80 -0.60 -2.65 -3.27
CA ASP A 80 0.36 -1.93 -2.45
C ASP A 80 1.58 -1.47 -3.27
N GLY A 81 1.98 -0.21 -3.08
CA GLY A 81 3.06 0.42 -3.83
C GLY A 81 2.77 0.75 -5.31
N LYS A 82 1.67 0.27 -5.91
CA LYS A 82 1.36 0.54 -7.32
C LYS A 82 0.66 1.89 -7.52
N PRO A 83 0.87 2.57 -8.67
CA PRO A 83 0.03 3.67 -9.10
C PRO A 83 -1.44 3.26 -9.07
N ARG A 84 -2.32 4.15 -8.62
CA ARG A 84 -3.75 3.88 -8.35
C ARG A 84 -4.44 3.06 -9.44
N TYR A 85 -4.40 3.54 -10.68
CA TYR A 85 -5.11 2.92 -11.80
C TYR A 85 -4.48 1.57 -12.19
N GLU A 86 -3.16 1.44 -12.06
CA GLU A 86 -2.47 0.15 -12.22
C GLU A 86 -2.83 -0.84 -11.10
N GLY A 87 -3.09 -0.37 -9.88
CA GLY A 87 -3.62 -1.19 -8.79
C GLY A 87 -5.00 -1.76 -9.08
N VAL A 88 -5.92 -0.95 -9.64
CA VAL A 88 -7.24 -1.43 -10.13
C VAL A 88 -7.03 -2.51 -11.19
N LYS A 89 -6.27 -2.19 -12.24
CA LYS A 89 -5.96 -3.09 -13.36
C LYS A 89 -5.38 -4.41 -12.86
N SER A 90 -4.35 -4.35 -12.01
CA SER A 90 -3.65 -5.51 -11.48
C SER A 90 -4.54 -6.41 -10.64
N PHE A 91 -5.44 -5.84 -9.84
CA PHE A 91 -6.37 -6.65 -9.05
C PHE A 91 -7.47 -7.28 -9.91
N LEU A 92 -8.06 -6.53 -10.84
CA LEU A 92 -9.11 -7.07 -11.71
C LEU A 92 -8.58 -8.16 -12.64
N ASP A 93 -7.36 -8.01 -13.17
CA ASP A 93 -6.69 -9.05 -13.94
C ASP A 93 -6.52 -10.35 -13.13
N SER A 94 -6.19 -10.26 -11.83
CA SER A 94 -6.06 -11.45 -10.96
C SER A 94 -7.38 -12.17 -10.70
N ARG A 95 -8.51 -11.51 -10.99
CA ARG A 95 -9.86 -12.06 -10.92
C ARG A 95 -10.44 -12.40 -12.29
N GLU A 96 -9.65 -12.33 -13.36
CA GLU A 96 -10.10 -12.54 -14.75
C GLU A 96 -11.27 -11.61 -15.11
N ILE A 97 -11.17 -10.35 -14.67
CA ILE A 97 -12.12 -9.29 -14.99
C ILE A 97 -11.41 -8.27 -15.86
N ALA A 98 -11.86 -8.15 -17.11
CA ALA A 98 -11.37 -7.13 -18.03
C ALA A 98 -12.33 -5.94 -18.04
N LEU A 99 -11.79 -4.76 -17.75
CA LEU A 99 -12.45 -3.48 -17.95
C LEU A 99 -11.66 -2.62 -18.95
N PRO A 100 -12.34 -1.78 -19.75
CA PRO A 100 -11.66 -0.75 -20.52
C PRO A 100 -10.93 0.20 -19.56
N TRP A 101 -9.81 0.77 -20.02
CA TRP A 101 -9.09 1.75 -19.22
C TRP A 101 -9.97 2.96 -18.89
N GLY A 102 -10.75 3.44 -19.86
CA GLY A 102 -11.52 4.66 -19.72
C GLY A 102 -10.67 5.92 -19.90
N ALA A 103 -11.18 7.05 -19.41
CA ALA A 103 -10.51 8.35 -19.44
C ALA A 103 -10.34 8.94 -18.03
N PRO A 104 -9.34 9.82 -17.80
CA PRO A 104 -9.11 10.42 -16.47
C PRO A 104 -10.30 11.14 -15.85
N ASP A 105 -11.21 11.66 -16.68
CA ASP A 105 -12.44 12.37 -16.29
C ASP A 105 -13.66 11.45 -16.13
N ASP A 106 -13.50 10.13 -16.31
CA ASP A 106 -14.55 9.16 -16.03
C ASP A 106 -15.06 9.30 -14.59
N GLY A 107 -16.39 9.39 -14.47
CA GLY A 107 -17.06 9.46 -13.19
C GLY A 107 -16.93 8.16 -12.38
N PRO A 108 -17.17 8.20 -11.06
CA PRO A 108 -17.10 7.03 -10.19
C PRO A 108 -18.18 5.97 -10.47
N GLU A 109 -19.14 6.26 -11.35
CA GLU A 109 -20.19 5.32 -11.78
C GLU A 109 -19.84 4.61 -13.10
N GLU A 110 -18.74 4.96 -13.75
CA GLU A 110 -18.28 4.32 -14.98
C GLU A 110 -17.52 3.02 -14.67
N ASP A 111 -17.87 1.93 -15.37
CA ASP A 111 -17.20 0.63 -15.28
C ASP A 111 -15.88 0.63 -16.07
N THR A 112 -14.97 1.51 -15.69
CA THR A 112 -13.62 1.64 -16.27
C THR A 112 -12.54 1.61 -15.19
N ILE A 113 -11.29 1.38 -15.59
CA ILE A 113 -10.16 1.43 -14.65
C ILE A 113 -10.03 2.82 -14.00
N TYR A 114 -10.23 3.89 -14.78
CA TYR A 114 -10.24 5.25 -14.25
C TYR A 114 -11.43 5.52 -13.33
N GLY A 115 -12.65 5.13 -13.73
CA GLY A 115 -13.86 5.31 -12.92
C GLY A 115 -13.75 4.66 -11.54
N LEU A 116 -13.32 3.39 -11.48
CA LEU A 116 -13.09 2.70 -10.21
C LEU A 116 -11.97 3.34 -9.38
N GLY A 117 -10.86 3.72 -10.03
CA GLY A 117 -9.78 4.44 -9.35
C GLY A 117 -10.24 5.75 -8.71
N ASN A 118 -11.06 6.53 -9.44
CA ASN A 118 -11.65 7.78 -8.98
C ASN A 118 -12.65 7.54 -7.83
N LYS A 119 -13.43 6.45 -7.87
CA LYS A 119 -14.31 6.04 -6.77
C LYS A 119 -13.55 5.72 -5.48
N LYS A 120 -12.40 5.02 -5.57
CA LYS A 120 -11.52 4.76 -4.41
C LYS A 120 -10.96 6.05 -3.80
N ASP A 121 -10.68 7.08 -4.61
CA ASP A 121 -10.23 8.38 -4.12
C ASP A 121 -11.24 8.97 -3.14
N GLY A 122 -12.52 8.96 -3.51
CA GLY A 122 -13.62 9.39 -2.65
C GLY A 122 -13.68 8.63 -1.33
N TYR A 123 -13.59 7.29 -1.35
CA TYR A 123 -13.56 6.50 -0.12
C TYR A 123 -12.34 6.80 0.75
N PHE A 124 -11.17 6.99 0.15
CA PHE A 124 -9.96 7.35 0.89
C PHE A 124 -10.12 8.69 1.59
N GLN A 125 -10.63 9.72 0.91
CA GLN A 125 -10.86 11.04 1.49
C GLN A 125 -11.82 10.99 2.69
N ILE A 126 -12.91 10.23 2.57
CA ILE A 126 -13.88 10.02 3.65
C ILE A 126 -13.18 9.38 4.86
N TYR A 127 -12.48 8.27 4.64
CA TYR A 127 -11.81 7.55 5.74
C TYR A 127 -10.66 8.33 6.36
N LEU A 128 -9.93 9.11 5.56
CA LEU A 128 -8.89 10.00 6.07
C LEU A 128 -9.48 11.11 6.93
N GLY A 129 -10.63 11.68 6.52
CA GLY A 129 -11.34 12.69 7.32
C GLY A 129 -11.88 12.14 8.65
N GLU A 130 -12.31 10.87 8.67
CA GLU A 130 -12.78 10.19 9.90
C GLU A 130 -11.64 9.84 10.87
N THR A 131 -10.49 9.39 10.34
CA THR A 131 -9.41 8.81 11.14
C THR A 131 -8.25 9.76 11.41
N GLY A 132 -8.08 10.80 10.58
CA GLY A 132 -6.91 11.68 10.61
C GLY A 132 -5.64 11.00 10.09
N VAL A 133 -4.51 11.69 10.26
CA VAL A 133 -3.18 11.18 9.90
C VAL A 133 -2.34 11.02 11.16
N ASP A 134 -2.07 9.76 11.51
CA ASP A 134 -1.09 9.41 12.54
C ASP A 134 0.29 9.21 11.93
N VAL A 135 1.33 9.57 12.67
CA VAL A 135 2.74 9.34 12.30
C VAL A 135 3.36 8.18 13.08
N TYR A 136 4.43 7.60 12.55
CA TYR A 136 5.35 6.75 13.32
C TYR A 136 6.39 7.62 14.03
N PRO A 137 6.32 7.79 15.36
CA PRO A 137 7.20 8.73 16.07
C PRO A 137 8.69 8.40 15.90
N GLU A 138 9.01 7.11 15.85
CA GLU A 138 10.39 6.64 15.65
C GLU A 138 10.91 6.97 14.25
N THR A 139 10.09 6.82 13.20
CA THR A 139 10.48 7.23 11.84
C THR A 139 10.69 8.74 11.78
N VAL A 140 9.82 9.54 12.39
CA VAL A 140 9.97 11.00 12.44
C VAL A 140 11.25 11.40 13.18
N ARG A 141 11.56 10.72 14.29
CA ARG A 141 12.82 10.92 15.05
C ARG A 141 14.04 10.61 14.19
N PHE A 142 14.01 9.47 13.49
CA PHE A 142 15.09 9.07 12.59
C PHE A 142 15.27 10.04 11.42
N LEU A 143 14.18 10.49 10.81
CA LEU A 143 14.18 11.50 9.74
C LEU A 143 14.84 12.80 10.20
N ARG A 144 14.48 13.29 11.39
CA ARG A 144 15.12 14.49 11.98
C ARG A 144 16.61 14.26 12.19
N MET A 145 16.99 13.13 12.78
CA MET A 145 18.39 12.77 13.01
C MET A 145 19.22 12.77 11.71
N VAL A 146 18.74 12.12 10.64
CA VAL A 146 19.52 12.09 9.38
C VAL A 146 19.63 13.49 8.74
N ARG A 147 18.59 14.31 8.86
CA ARG A 147 18.61 15.70 8.37
C ARG A 147 19.60 16.56 9.16
N ASP A 148 19.66 16.39 10.48
CA ASP A 148 20.58 17.13 11.36
C ASP A 148 22.05 16.74 11.10
N HIS A 149 22.29 15.55 10.53
CA HIS A 149 23.62 15.11 10.06
C HIS A 149 23.94 15.58 8.62
N GLY A 150 23.13 16.48 8.04
CA GLY A 150 23.39 17.09 6.73
C GLY A 150 23.01 16.22 5.54
N MET A 151 22.33 15.08 5.73
CA MET A 151 21.81 14.28 4.62
C MET A 151 20.61 14.96 3.96
N LYS A 152 20.53 14.86 2.63
CA LYS A 152 19.33 15.26 1.89
C LYS A 152 18.19 14.28 2.18
N THR A 153 16.97 14.77 2.37
CA THR A 153 15.80 13.92 2.66
C THR A 153 14.69 14.18 1.66
N ALA A 154 14.01 13.12 1.21
CA ALA A 154 12.82 13.21 0.37
C ALA A 154 11.78 12.17 0.78
N VAL A 155 10.50 12.50 0.56
CA VAL A 155 9.40 11.52 0.61
C VAL A 155 9.09 11.08 -0.83
N VAL A 156 8.92 9.78 -1.03
CA VAL A 156 8.60 9.15 -2.31
C VAL A 156 7.35 8.32 -2.12
N SER A 157 6.27 8.64 -2.82
CA SER A 157 5.00 7.91 -2.71
C SER A 157 4.35 7.77 -4.09
N SER A 158 3.69 6.63 -4.32
CA SER A 158 2.84 6.40 -5.50
C SER A 158 1.41 6.93 -5.31
N SER A 159 1.10 7.49 -4.13
CA SER A 159 -0.20 8.07 -3.80
C SER A 159 -0.33 9.50 -4.29
N ASN A 160 -1.42 9.80 -5.01
CA ASN A 160 -1.77 11.18 -5.37
C ASN A 160 -2.14 12.04 -4.14
N HIS A 161 -2.27 11.45 -2.95
CA HIS A 161 -2.56 12.16 -1.69
C HIS A 161 -1.31 12.53 -0.89
N CYS A 162 -0.11 12.28 -1.42
CA CYS A 162 1.14 12.52 -0.70
C CYS A 162 1.20 13.94 -0.08
N ALA A 163 0.85 14.97 -0.84
CA ALA A 163 0.88 16.35 -0.36
C ALA A 163 -0.18 16.68 0.71
N GLN A 164 -1.30 15.94 0.73
CA GLN A 164 -2.36 16.12 1.72
C GLN A 164 -2.04 15.42 3.05
N VAL A 165 -1.23 14.37 2.99
CA VAL A 165 -0.84 13.56 4.16
C VAL A 165 0.39 14.13 4.87
N LEU A 166 1.21 14.94 4.20
CA LEU A 166 2.37 15.66 4.75
C LEU A 166 1.97 16.93 5.50
#